data_AF-A0A412ZL07-F1
#
_entry.id   AF-A0A412ZL07-F1
#
_cell.length_a   1.000
_cell.length_b   1.000
_cell.length_c   1.000
_cell.angle_alpha   90.00
_cell.angle_beta   90.00
_cell.angle_gamma   90.00
#
_symmetry.space_group_name_H-M   'P 1'
#
loop_
_entity.id
_entity.type
_entity.pdbx_description
1 polymer ?
#
loop_
_entity_poly.entity_id
_entity_poly.type
_entity_poly.pdbx_seq_one_letter_code
_entity_poly.pdbx_strand_id
1 'polypeptide(L)'
;MNTQSFTNGTSRRLSRAVRRQECGTHPCYELSTSQFSDMKVRRLTRQYGFSGYSIYRYLVNETLHNGSYLLLWCEETAQAVASYWNASLEDVTRIVNGCIQVGLFNGELYEKHRILTSADIQRNYMDHVRSCGLLSRYPDIPKEFELSAS
;
A
#
# COMPACT_ATOMS: atom_id res chain seq x y z
N MET A 1 -23.49 54.66 -16.27
CA MET A 1 -22.06 54.55 -16.67
C MET A 1 -21.29 54.10 -15.45
N ASN A 2 -20.65 52.92 -15.51
CA ASN A 2 -19.33 52.76 -14.92
C ASN A 2 -18.66 51.51 -15.51
N THR A 3 -17.46 51.76 -15.98
CA THR A 3 -16.66 51.00 -16.91
C THR A 3 -15.72 50.09 -16.13
N GLN A 4 -15.34 48.99 -16.77
CA GLN A 4 -14.38 48.00 -16.28
C GLN A 4 -13.08 48.60 -15.74
N SER A 5 -12.51 47.95 -14.72
CA SER A 5 -11.06 47.91 -14.53
C SER A 5 -10.65 46.53 -14.04
N PHE A 6 -10.11 45.73 -14.96
CA PHE A 6 -9.32 44.55 -14.64
C PHE A 6 -8.01 45.01 -13.98
N THR A 7 -7.73 44.56 -12.76
CA THR A 7 -6.42 44.73 -12.15
C THR A 7 -5.67 43.40 -12.19
N ASN A 8 -4.50 43.45 -12.82
CA ASN A 8 -3.52 42.39 -12.95
C ASN A 8 -3.13 41.83 -11.56
N GLY A 9 -3.74 40.72 -11.18
CA GLY A 9 -3.28 39.87 -10.09
C GLY A 9 -1.96 39.22 -10.50
N THR A 10 -0.86 39.82 -10.03
CA THR A 10 0.51 39.33 -10.17
C THR A 10 0.59 37.80 -10.09
N SER A 11 0.93 37.15 -11.20
CA SER A 11 1.38 35.75 -11.24
C SER A 11 2.77 35.67 -10.59
N ARG A 12 2.81 35.85 -9.27
CA ARG A 12 3.97 35.49 -8.47
C ARG A 12 3.77 34.06 -8.05
N ARG A 13 4.47 33.17 -8.76
CA ARG A 13 5.00 31.90 -8.27
C ARG A 13 4.30 31.45 -6.99
N LEU A 14 3.37 30.51 -7.11
CA LEU A 14 3.20 29.49 -6.06
C LEU A 14 4.50 28.69 -6.05
N SER A 15 5.52 29.33 -5.48
CA SER A 15 6.77 28.79 -5.02
C SER A 15 6.43 27.54 -4.26
N ARG A 16 6.60 26.37 -4.90
CA ARG A 16 7.64 25.35 -4.62
C ARG A 16 8.10 25.21 -3.16
N ALA A 17 7.20 25.55 -2.26
CA ALA A 17 7.25 25.54 -0.82
C ALA A 17 5.88 25.06 -0.33
N VAL A 18 5.39 23.97 -0.94
CA VAL A 18 4.68 22.99 -0.11
C VAL A 18 5.75 22.53 0.86
N ARG A 19 5.70 23.15 2.03
CA ARG A 19 6.55 22.91 3.18
C ARG A 19 6.79 21.41 3.24
N ARG A 20 8.08 21.01 3.23
CA ARG A 20 8.47 19.76 3.88
C ARG A 20 7.96 19.89 5.30
N GLN A 21 6.75 19.40 5.50
CA GLN A 21 6.11 19.36 6.79
C GLN A 21 7.03 18.48 7.62
N GLU A 22 7.60 19.10 8.64
CA GLU A 22 8.39 18.43 9.66
C GLU A 22 7.65 17.14 10.04
N CYS A 23 8.28 16.01 9.72
CA CYS A 23 7.67 14.69 9.89
C CYS A 23 7.56 14.40 11.38
N GLY A 24 6.49 14.91 11.99
CA GLY A 24 5.84 14.25 13.11
C GLY A 24 5.42 12.88 12.57
N THR A 25 6.02 11.84 13.15
CA THR A 25 6.17 10.48 12.63
C THR A 25 4.84 9.73 12.47
N HIS A 26 3.96 10.18 11.58
CA HIS A 26 2.80 9.40 11.16
C HIS A 26 3.26 8.46 10.04
N PRO A 27 3.20 7.13 10.24
CA PRO A 27 3.52 6.17 9.18
C PRO A 27 2.60 6.42 7.98
N CYS A 28 3.17 6.85 6.86
CA CYS A 28 2.45 7.09 5.63
C CYS A 28 3.23 6.52 4.44
N TYR A 29 2.48 6.06 3.44
CA TYR A 29 3.02 5.60 2.17
C TYR A 29 2.23 6.23 1.03
N GLU A 30 2.89 6.46 -0.09
CA GLU A 30 2.24 7.01 -1.28
C GLU A 30 1.31 5.97 -1.91
N LEU A 31 0.11 6.42 -2.28
CA LEU A 31 -0.86 5.58 -2.95
C LEU A 31 -1.25 6.23 -4.29
N SER A 32 -0.96 5.52 -5.38
CA SER A 32 -1.28 6.02 -6.72
C SER A 32 -2.78 6.31 -6.88
N THR A 33 -3.09 7.45 -7.47
CA THR A 33 -4.46 7.79 -7.89
C THR A 33 -4.97 6.86 -9.00
N SER A 34 -4.07 6.19 -9.72
CA SER A 34 -4.39 5.18 -10.73
C SER A 34 -4.64 3.78 -10.17
N GLN A 35 -4.58 3.57 -8.85
CA GLN A 35 -4.77 2.25 -8.21
C GLN A 35 -6.03 1.50 -8.66
N PHE A 36 -7.12 2.21 -8.96
CA PHE A 36 -8.37 1.61 -9.41
C PHE A 36 -8.34 1.18 -10.89
N SER A 37 -7.34 1.66 -11.64
CA SER A 37 -7.05 1.24 -13.01
C SER A 37 -6.17 0.00 -13.07
N ASP A 38 -5.53 -0.39 -11.94
CA ASP A 38 -4.74 -1.61 -11.87
C ASP A 38 -5.61 -2.83 -12.19
N MET A 39 -5.20 -3.59 -13.19
CA MET A 39 -5.97 -4.74 -13.69
C MET A 39 -6.07 -5.88 -12.67
N LYS A 40 -5.08 -6.07 -11.80
CA LYS A 40 -5.11 -7.06 -10.71
C LYS A 40 -6.13 -6.64 -9.65
N VAL A 41 -6.13 -5.35 -9.27
CA VAL A 41 -7.15 -4.78 -8.37
C VAL A 41 -8.55 -4.96 -8.97
N ARG A 42 -8.74 -4.60 -10.24
CA ARG A 42 -10.04 -4.76 -10.93
C ARG A 42 -10.49 -6.21 -10.99
N ARG A 43 -9.58 -7.17 -11.23
CA ARG A 43 -9.89 -8.61 -11.23
C ARG A 43 -10.36 -9.07 -9.84
N LEU A 44 -9.65 -8.69 -8.78
CA LEU A 44 -10.03 -9.01 -7.41
C LEU A 44 -11.41 -8.43 -7.07
N THR A 45 -11.64 -7.14 -7.35
CA THR A 45 -12.93 -6.49 -7.08
C THR A 45 -14.08 -7.11 -7.85
N ARG A 46 -13.87 -7.60 -9.07
CA ARG A 46 -14.91 -8.33 -9.83
C ARG A 46 -15.29 -9.66 -9.18
N GLN A 47 -14.32 -10.37 -8.61
CA GLN A 47 -14.54 -11.69 -8.03
C GLN A 47 -15.08 -11.65 -6.60
N TYR A 48 -14.70 -10.63 -5.82
CA TYR A 48 -14.97 -10.56 -4.38
C TYR A 48 -15.69 -9.27 -3.94
N GLY A 49 -16.10 -8.43 -4.89
CA GLY A 49 -16.73 -7.14 -4.62
C GLY A 49 -15.80 -6.17 -3.88
N PHE A 50 -16.41 -5.22 -3.18
CA PHE A 50 -15.69 -4.25 -2.36
C PHE A 50 -14.91 -4.90 -1.22
N SER A 51 -15.40 -5.99 -0.65
CA SER A 51 -14.72 -6.73 0.42
C SER A 51 -13.34 -7.20 0.01
N GLY A 52 -13.19 -7.70 -1.23
CA GLY A 52 -11.89 -8.10 -1.77
C GLY A 52 -10.88 -6.94 -1.79
N TYR A 53 -11.30 -5.80 -2.33
CA TYR A 53 -10.46 -4.60 -2.37
C TYR A 53 -10.12 -4.10 -0.95
N SER A 54 -11.11 -3.98 -0.08
CA SER A 54 -10.93 -3.48 1.29
C SER A 54 -9.97 -4.34 2.10
N ILE A 55 -10.12 -5.66 2.05
CA ILE A 55 -9.22 -6.59 2.77
C ILE A 55 -7.81 -6.53 2.18
N TYR A 56 -7.64 -6.54 0.85
CA TYR A 56 -6.32 -6.37 0.23
C TYR A 56 -5.65 -5.08 0.72
N ARG A 57 -6.38 -3.96 0.70
CA ARG A 57 -5.83 -2.67 1.11
C ARG A 57 -5.54 -2.56 2.60
N TYR A 58 -6.35 -3.21 3.42
CA TYR A 58 -6.09 -3.36 4.83
C TYR A 58 -4.78 -4.10 5.09
N LEU A 59 -4.55 -5.24 4.43
CA LEU A 59 -3.31 -6.02 4.61
C LEU A 59 -2.06 -5.23 4.20
N VAL A 60 -2.13 -4.50 3.08
CA VAL A 60 -1.05 -3.59 2.66
C VAL A 60 -0.82 -2.50 3.69
N ASN A 61 -1.89 -1.90 4.21
CA ASN A 61 -1.81 -0.88 5.26
C ASN A 61 -1.16 -1.42 6.52
N GLU A 62 -1.61 -2.57 7.05
CA GLU A 62 -1.04 -3.19 8.25
C GLU A 62 0.45 -3.49 8.08
N THR A 63 0.85 -3.96 6.91
CA THR A 63 2.26 -4.24 6.59
C THR A 63 3.11 -2.97 6.70
N LEU A 64 2.71 -1.90 6.02
CA LEU A 64 3.48 -0.67 5.92
C LEU A 64 3.37 0.19 7.20
N HIS A 65 2.22 0.18 7.86
CA HIS A 65 2.00 0.87 9.14
C HIS A 65 2.93 0.34 10.23
N ASN A 66 3.16 -0.98 10.25
CA ASN A 66 4.11 -1.63 11.14
C ASN A 66 5.58 -1.46 10.70
N GLY A 67 5.85 -0.66 9.66
CA GLY A 67 7.19 -0.45 9.14
C GLY A 67 7.83 -1.72 8.60
N SER A 68 7.03 -2.59 7.97
CA SER A 68 7.48 -3.85 7.37
C SER A 68 7.31 -3.83 5.85
N TYR A 69 8.04 -4.71 5.17
CA TYR A 69 7.94 -4.98 3.73
C TYR A 69 7.18 -6.28 3.42
N LEU A 70 6.81 -7.04 4.45
CA LEU A 70 6.05 -8.28 4.36
C LEU A 70 5.13 -8.43 5.57
N LEU A 71 4.08 -9.23 5.41
CA LEU A 71 3.19 -9.65 6.49
C LEU A 71 3.17 -11.18 6.56
N LEU A 72 3.42 -11.73 7.74
CA LEU A 72 3.31 -13.16 7.97
C LEU A 72 1.83 -13.57 7.94
N TRP A 73 1.51 -14.62 7.19
CA TRP A 73 0.16 -15.14 7.04
C TRP A 73 -0.01 -16.47 7.75
N CYS A 74 -0.46 -16.40 8.98
CA CYS A 74 -0.86 -17.53 9.81
C CYS A 74 -2.34 -17.46 10.19
N GLU A 75 -2.80 -18.47 10.93
CA GLU A 75 -4.19 -18.55 11.38
C GLU A 75 -4.57 -17.37 12.27
N GLU A 76 -3.67 -16.95 13.16
CA GLU A 76 -3.88 -15.83 14.08
C GLU A 76 -4.09 -14.51 13.31
N THR A 77 -3.29 -14.26 12.27
CA THR A 77 -3.45 -13.07 11.43
C THR A 77 -4.75 -13.12 10.63
N ALA A 78 -5.12 -14.29 10.11
CA ALA A 78 -6.37 -14.47 9.38
C ALA A 78 -7.60 -14.27 10.30
N GLN A 79 -7.55 -14.77 11.54
CA GLN A 79 -8.58 -14.56 12.56
C GLN A 79 -8.68 -13.08 12.95
N ALA A 80 -7.56 -12.38 13.10
CA ALA A 80 -7.55 -10.94 13.40
C ALA A 80 -8.22 -10.12 12.30
N VAL A 81 -7.92 -10.41 11.03
CA VAL A 81 -8.53 -9.76 9.86
C VAL A 81 -10.03 -10.06 9.79
N ALA A 82 -10.42 -11.32 10.01
CA ALA A 82 -11.82 -11.75 10.02
C ALA A 82 -12.63 -11.03 11.10
N SER A 83 -12.07 -10.92 12.31
CA SER A 83 -12.67 -10.18 13.43
C SER A 83 -12.83 -8.70 13.10
N TYR A 84 -11.78 -8.04 12.59
CA TYR A 84 -11.81 -6.62 12.25
C TYR A 84 -12.87 -6.28 11.20
N TRP A 85 -12.99 -7.11 10.16
CA TRP A 85 -13.94 -6.90 9.07
C TRP A 85 -15.33 -7.50 9.31
N ASN A 86 -15.56 -8.12 10.49
CA ASN A 86 -16.76 -8.89 10.79
C ASN A 86 -17.11 -9.89 9.66
N ALA A 87 -16.09 -10.63 9.20
CA ALA A 87 -16.17 -11.57 8.09
C ALA A 87 -15.82 -12.99 8.57
N SER A 88 -16.19 -14.00 7.77
CA SER A 88 -15.79 -15.38 8.06
C SER A 88 -14.30 -15.60 7.76
N LEU A 89 -13.65 -16.49 8.52
CA LEU A 89 -12.26 -16.89 8.26
C LEU A 89 -12.09 -17.49 6.85
N GLU A 90 -13.11 -18.23 6.41
CA GLU A 90 -13.16 -18.80 5.06
C GLU A 90 -13.16 -17.71 3.98
N ASP A 91 -14.00 -16.68 4.12
CA ASP A 91 -14.05 -15.58 3.16
C ASP A 91 -12.74 -14.78 3.10
N VAL A 92 -12.15 -14.48 4.26
CA VAL A 92 -10.85 -13.80 4.33
C VAL A 92 -9.77 -14.64 3.62
N THR A 93 -9.71 -15.93 3.92
CA THR A 93 -8.75 -16.85 3.31
C THR A 93 -8.95 -16.94 1.79
N ARG A 94 -10.21 -17.04 1.36
CA ARG A 94 -10.58 -17.10 -0.06
C ARG A 94 -10.20 -15.82 -0.81
N ILE A 95 -10.32 -14.65 -0.16
CA ILE A 95 -9.90 -13.35 -0.71
C ILE A 95 -8.37 -13.26 -0.80
N VAL A 96 -7.64 -13.67 0.23
CA VAL A 96 -6.16 -13.66 0.21
C VAL A 96 -5.62 -14.58 -0.88
N ASN A 97 -6.20 -15.78 -1.04
CA ASN A 97 -5.89 -16.66 -2.15
C ASN A 97 -6.19 -16.01 -3.51
N GLY A 98 -7.29 -15.25 -3.60
CA GLY A 98 -7.60 -14.42 -4.77
C GLY A 98 -6.51 -13.38 -5.07
N CYS A 99 -6.02 -12.67 -4.05
CA CYS A 99 -4.91 -11.70 -4.19
C CYS A 99 -3.64 -12.35 -4.75
N ILE A 100 -3.32 -13.57 -4.31
CA ILE A 100 -2.18 -14.35 -4.82
C ILE A 100 -2.44 -14.74 -6.29
N GLN A 101 -3.62 -15.27 -6.61
CA GLN A 101 -3.98 -15.68 -7.97
C GLN A 101 -3.91 -14.54 -8.99
N VAL A 102 -4.30 -13.31 -8.61
CA VAL A 102 -4.23 -12.15 -9.49
C VAL A 102 -2.86 -11.45 -9.50
N GLY A 103 -1.91 -11.89 -8.67
CA GLY A 103 -0.56 -11.33 -8.58
C GLY A 103 -0.45 -10.01 -7.81
N LEU A 104 -1.39 -9.76 -6.88
CA LEU A 104 -1.27 -8.67 -5.89
C LEU A 104 -0.31 -9.05 -4.76
N PHE A 105 -0.22 -10.35 -4.45
CA PHE A 105 0.84 -10.92 -3.60
C PHE A 105 1.64 -11.95 -4.40
N ASN A 106 2.94 -12.05 -4.10
CA ASN A 106 3.82 -13.02 -4.73
C ASN A 106 3.49 -14.44 -4.23
N GLY A 107 3.15 -15.34 -5.17
CA GLY A 107 2.74 -16.71 -4.85
C GLY A 107 3.89 -17.60 -4.35
N GLU A 108 5.09 -17.45 -4.90
CA GLU A 108 6.25 -18.26 -4.52
C GLU A 108 6.67 -18.00 -3.05
N LEU A 109 6.73 -16.73 -2.66
CA LEU A 109 7.03 -16.34 -1.29
C LEU A 109 5.90 -16.75 -0.32
N TYR A 110 4.64 -16.70 -0.77
CA TYR A 110 3.54 -17.21 0.03
C TYR A 110 3.63 -18.73 0.24
N GLU A 111 3.93 -19.49 -0.80
CA GLU A 111 4.02 -20.95 -0.72
C GLU A 111 5.20 -21.39 0.15
N LYS A 112 6.37 -20.79 -0.04
CA LYS A 112 7.60 -21.18 0.65
C LYS A 112 7.69 -20.66 2.09
N HIS A 113 7.21 -19.44 2.34
CA HIS A 113 7.43 -18.73 3.59
C HIS A 113 6.15 -18.29 4.30
N ARG A 114 4.98 -18.50 3.69
CA ARG A 114 3.68 -18.01 4.20
C ARG A 114 3.68 -16.51 4.45
N ILE A 115 4.34 -15.74 3.58
CA ILE A 115 4.37 -14.27 3.66
C ILE A 115 3.56 -13.63 2.55
N LEU A 116 2.89 -12.53 2.86
CA LEU A 116 2.23 -11.64 1.90
C LEU A 116 3.16 -10.45 1.64
N THR A 117 3.61 -10.33 0.40
CA THR A 117 4.42 -9.20 -0.08
C THR A 117 4.31 -9.10 -1.61
N SER A 118 4.77 -7.99 -2.18
CA SER A 118 4.89 -7.77 -3.62
C SER A 118 5.98 -6.74 -3.88
N ALA A 119 6.47 -6.66 -5.13
CA ALA A 119 7.45 -5.65 -5.51
C ALA A 119 6.97 -4.21 -5.20
N ASP A 120 5.66 -3.95 -5.33
CA ASP A 120 5.08 -2.64 -5.03
C ASP A 120 5.11 -2.33 -3.52
N ILE A 121 4.81 -3.32 -2.66
CA ILE A 121 4.87 -3.16 -1.20
C ILE A 121 6.32 -2.93 -0.76
N GLN A 122 7.27 -3.72 -1.29
CA GLN A 122 8.68 -3.59 -1.00
C GLN A 122 9.24 -2.23 -1.45
N ARG A 123 8.84 -1.75 -2.63
CA ARG A 123 9.21 -0.42 -3.11
C ARG A 123 8.67 0.68 -2.21
N ASN A 124 7.38 0.62 -1.84
CA ASN A 124 6.78 1.60 -0.93
C ASN A 124 7.49 1.65 0.44
N TYR A 125 7.87 0.48 0.98
CA TYR A 125 8.68 0.39 2.18
C TYR A 125 10.04 1.08 2.02
N MET A 126 10.79 0.74 0.95
CA MET A 126 12.11 1.32 0.72
C MET A 126 12.06 2.83 0.46
N ASP A 127 11.03 3.31 -0.23
CA ASP A 127 10.82 4.75 -0.46
C ASP A 127 10.53 5.48 0.85
N HIS A 128 9.73 4.88 1.75
CA HIS A 128 9.53 5.39 3.10
C HIS A 128 10.86 5.44 3.90
N VAL A 129 11.58 4.32 3.97
CA VAL A 129 12.85 4.23 4.72
C VAL A 129 13.87 5.25 4.22
N ARG A 130 14.00 5.41 2.89
CA ARG A 130 14.91 6.39 2.29
C ARG A 130 14.47 7.84 2.53
N SER A 131 13.20 8.15 2.30
CA SER A 131 12.69 9.53 2.41
C SER A 131 12.76 10.07 3.84
N CYS A 132 12.59 9.20 4.84
CA CYS A 132 12.71 9.54 6.25
C CYS A 132 14.13 9.43 6.82
N GLY A 133 15.13 9.03 6.02
CA GLY A 133 16.51 8.87 6.50
C GLY A 133 16.68 7.74 7.53
N LEU A 134 15.82 6.71 7.46
CA LEU A 134 15.70 5.64 8.45
C LEU A 134 16.55 4.40 8.13
N LEU A 135 17.45 4.48 7.14
CA LEU A 135 18.31 3.37 6.70
C LEU A 135 19.15 2.76 7.83
N SER A 136 19.51 3.54 8.86
CA SER A 136 20.24 3.03 10.02
C SER A 136 19.36 2.32 11.05
N ARG A 137 18.03 2.47 10.96
CA ARG A 137 17.04 1.91 11.90
C ARG A 137 16.28 0.72 11.33
N TYR A 138 16.16 0.64 10.02
CA TYR A 138 15.35 -0.37 9.35
C TYR A 138 16.23 -1.24 8.45
N PRO A 139 16.08 -2.57 8.50
CA PRO A 139 16.91 -3.48 7.73
C PRO A 139 16.62 -3.39 6.23
N ASP A 140 17.65 -3.60 5.42
CA ASP A 140 17.45 -3.90 4.00
C ASP A 140 16.62 -5.17 3.83
N ILE A 141 15.94 -5.28 2.69
CA ILE A 141 15.19 -6.48 2.34
C ILE A 141 16.21 -7.61 2.04
N PRO A 142 16.15 -8.75 2.75
CA PRO A 142 17.00 -9.89 2.47
C PRO A 142 16.84 -10.37 1.03
N LYS A 143 17.93 -10.78 0.38
CA LYS A 143 17.92 -11.29 -1.01
C LYS A 143 16.93 -12.43 -1.27
N GLU A 144 16.63 -13.22 -0.24
CA GLU A 144 15.65 -14.30 -0.33
C GLU A 144 14.21 -13.82 -0.49
N PHE A 145 13.90 -12.59 -0.07
CA PHE A 145 12.56 -11.99 -0.15
C PHE A 145 12.48 -10.87 -1.18
N GLU A 146 13.60 -10.38 -1.69
CA GLU A 146 13.66 -9.28 -2.64
C GLU A 146 12.98 -9.64 -3.95
N LEU A 147 12.01 -8.83 -4.37
CA LEU A 147 11.30 -8.97 -5.63
C LEU A 147 11.72 -7.87 -6.59
N SER A 148 12.07 -8.26 -7.82
CA SER A 148 12.29 -7.29 -8.90
C SER A 148 10.95 -6.74 -9.41
N ALA A 149 10.92 -5.45 -9.73
CA ALA A 149 9.79 -4.87 -10.44
C ALA A 149 9.74 -5.49 -11.85
N SER A 150 8.60 -6.11 -12.18
CA SER A 150 8.31 -6.63 -13.52
C SER A 150 7.92 -5.52 -14.48
#